data_AF-A0A6I1GE28-F1
#
_entry.id   AF-A0A6I1GE28-F1
#
_cell.length_a   1.000
_cell.length_b   1.000
_cell.length_c   1.000
_cell.angle_alpha   90.00
_cell.angle_beta   90.00
_cell.angle_gamma   90.00
#
_symmetry.space_group_name_H-M   'P 1'
#
loop_
_entity.id
_entity.type
_entity.pdbx_description
1 polymer ?
#
loop_
_entity_poly.entity_id
_entity_poly.type
_entity_poly.pdbx_seq_one_letter_code
_entity_poly.pdbx_strand_id
1 'polypeptide(L)'
;MSKRCSGLMRTLRRAASRCAAACVVVFAAVLTACGEIRGRVRDSVRSVARGTVRRGTVRCGTARCGTVRRCVRAVGMWLDGSAGGGNAKTDRPTVVRSQSGQAVGGQPADIDRIASRMAPPALVYLRRRLCVALAALALVSLVVLPLASGGGDGGERDIGDTGSTSVASQGGLRRSAVPAPSLTAARDLSADAQAALDPIFGDADYAVAVVDLSDGGDIVRIDADRVYSSASTYKLFVAYSMMTAVESGEMTWDSPLNGMSLKACLTTMIVDSDNDCPKAWLMRDNERGYATVTAQARSLGATGTTLHYLDVRTTASDLALILTKLHQGTIGTSADRAMVIDLMKRQVYRSGIPAGVASVCGGDCTVADKVGFRDEYLHDAGIVTTPDGSYAFAIMTSGSSWAAIAKASAALYRLVS
;
A
#
# COMPACT_ATOMS: atom_id res chain seq x y z
N MET A 1 -29.65 -55.26 4.72
CA MET A 1 -29.06 -53.94 5.02
C MET A 1 -30.10 -52.84 5.33
N SER A 2 -31.16 -53.12 6.13
CA SER A 2 -32.30 -52.18 6.27
C SER A 2 -32.40 -51.43 7.62
N LYS A 3 -31.77 -51.92 8.70
CA LYS A 3 -31.86 -51.25 10.02
C LYS A 3 -30.78 -50.19 10.30
N ARG A 4 -29.64 -50.21 9.59
CA ARG A 4 -28.54 -49.24 9.79
C ARG A 4 -28.76 -47.89 9.07
N CYS A 5 -29.49 -47.85 7.95
CA CYS A 5 -29.83 -46.59 7.27
C CYS A 5 -30.92 -45.77 7.99
N SER A 6 -31.87 -46.41 8.69
CA SER A 6 -32.95 -45.67 9.37
C SER A 6 -32.47 -44.97 10.65
N GLY A 7 -31.46 -45.53 11.33
CA GLY A 7 -30.80 -44.91 12.48
C GLY A 7 -30.06 -43.64 12.09
N LEU A 8 -29.29 -43.69 11.00
CA LEU A 8 -28.51 -42.56 10.50
C LEU A 8 -29.40 -41.37 10.07
N MET A 9 -30.53 -41.65 9.41
CA MET A 9 -31.50 -40.63 9.01
C MET A 9 -32.18 -39.95 10.22
N ARG A 10 -32.45 -40.66 11.32
CA ARG A 10 -33.02 -40.07 12.54
C ARG A 10 -32.00 -39.19 13.26
N THR A 11 -30.72 -39.59 13.29
CA THR A 11 -29.65 -38.80 13.88
C THR A 11 -29.39 -37.51 13.08
N LEU A 12 -29.43 -37.59 11.75
CA LEU A 12 -29.31 -36.43 10.87
C LEU A 12 -30.49 -35.45 10.99
N ARG A 13 -31.73 -35.95 11.13
CA ARG A 13 -32.90 -35.08 11.38
C ARG A 13 -32.85 -34.39 12.74
N ARG A 14 -32.36 -35.07 13.79
CA ARG A 14 -32.16 -34.48 15.13
C ARG A 14 -31.01 -33.46 15.16
N ALA A 15 -29.97 -33.67 14.36
CA ALA A 15 -28.88 -32.69 14.18
C ALA A 15 -29.37 -31.46 13.41
N ALA A 16 -30.17 -31.64 12.35
CA ALA A 16 -30.76 -30.55 11.58
C ALA A 16 -31.74 -29.70 12.41
N SER A 17 -32.56 -30.32 13.27
CA SER A 17 -33.48 -29.59 14.16
C SER A 17 -32.74 -28.80 15.24
N ARG A 18 -31.60 -29.31 15.73
CA ARG A 18 -30.75 -28.60 16.71
C ARG A 18 -30.00 -27.42 16.07
N CYS A 19 -29.55 -27.54 14.82
CA CYS A 19 -29.00 -26.42 14.05
C CYS A 19 -30.06 -25.34 13.76
N ALA A 20 -31.29 -25.74 13.43
CA ALA A 20 -32.39 -24.79 13.21
C ALA A 20 -32.73 -24.02 14.49
N ALA A 21 -32.80 -24.69 15.64
CA ALA A 21 -33.03 -24.05 16.93
C ALA A 21 -31.88 -23.10 17.33
N ALA A 22 -30.63 -23.48 17.10
CA ALA A 22 -29.47 -22.63 17.36
C ALA A 22 -29.46 -21.38 16.44
N CYS A 23 -29.84 -21.52 15.17
CA CYS A 23 -30.01 -20.37 14.27
C CYS A 23 -31.11 -19.41 14.72
N VAL A 24 -32.23 -19.92 15.26
CA VAL A 24 -33.32 -19.07 15.77
C VAL A 24 -32.89 -18.29 17.01
N VAL A 25 -32.12 -18.90 17.93
CA VAL A 25 -31.61 -18.22 19.13
C VAL A 25 -30.60 -17.12 18.76
N VAL A 26 -29.70 -17.37 17.80
CA VAL A 26 -28.75 -16.37 17.31
C VAL A 26 -29.49 -15.23 16.58
N PHE A 27 -30.52 -15.54 15.79
CA PHE A 27 -31.31 -14.53 15.10
C PHE A 27 -32.12 -13.66 16.08
N ALA A 28 -32.68 -14.26 17.13
CA ALA A 28 -33.36 -13.53 18.19
C ALA A 28 -32.40 -12.60 18.95
N ALA A 29 -31.18 -13.05 19.29
CA ALA A 29 -30.17 -12.23 19.94
C ALA A 29 -29.73 -11.03 19.07
N VAL A 30 -29.59 -11.22 17.76
CA VAL A 30 -29.26 -10.15 16.81
C VAL A 30 -30.41 -9.14 16.67
N LEU A 31 -31.67 -9.59 16.71
CA LEU A 31 -32.83 -8.70 16.69
C LEU A 31 -32.96 -7.87 17.98
N THR A 32 -32.69 -8.47 19.15
CA THR A 32 -32.66 -7.76 20.44
C THR A 32 -31.56 -6.69 20.47
N ALA A 33 -30.35 -7.04 20.02
CA ALA A 33 -29.24 -6.08 19.92
C ALA A 33 -29.53 -4.94 18.92
N CYS A 34 -30.19 -5.24 17.78
CA CYS A 34 -30.65 -4.20 16.85
C CYS A 34 -31.74 -3.30 17.43
N GLY A 35 -32.59 -3.84 18.32
CA GLY A 35 -33.60 -3.09 19.06
C GLY A 35 -33.00 -2.09 20.05
N GLU A 36 -31.99 -2.50 20.82
CA GLU A 36 -31.27 -1.64 21.77
C GLU A 36 -30.50 -0.52 21.08
N ILE A 37 -29.88 -0.79 19.94
CA ILE A 37 -29.18 0.22 19.12
C ILE A 37 -30.19 1.25 18.56
N ARG A 38 -31.37 0.80 18.11
CA ARG A 38 -32.44 1.71 17.69
C ARG A 38 -33.01 2.56 18.84
N GLY A 39 -33.03 2.04 20.06
CA GLY A 39 -33.40 2.78 21.27
C GLY A 39 -32.43 3.92 21.57
N ARG A 40 -31.12 3.62 21.66
CA ARG A 40 -30.08 4.62 21.94
C ARG A 40 -30.01 5.74 20.91
N VAL A 41 -30.16 5.43 19.62
CA VAL A 41 -30.19 6.44 18.56
C VAL A 41 -31.42 7.34 18.68
N ARG A 42 -32.57 6.80 19.11
CA ARG A 42 -33.81 7.58 19.29
C ARG A 42 -33.74 8.50 20.50
N ASP A 43 -33.04 8.10 21.57
CA ASP A 43 -32.83 8.92 22.77
C ASP A 43 -31.79 10.03 22.54
N SER A 44 -30.73 9.77 21.77
CA SER A 44 -29.78 10.82 21.37
C SER A 44 -30.43 11.93 20.53
N VAL A 45 -31.39 11.59 19.67
CA VAL A 45 -32.13 12.57 18.84
C VAL A 45 -33.11 13.42 19.66
N ARG A 46 -33.54 12.97 20.85
CA ARG A 46 -34.42 13.75 21.74
C ARG A 46 -33.70 14.77 22.64
N SER A 47 -32.37 14.74 22.71
CA SER A 47 -31.59 15.54 23.68
C SER A 47 -30.99 16.85 23.16
N VAL A 48 -31.25 17.26 21.91
CA VAL A 48 -30.70 18.53 21.38
C VAL A 48 -31.54 19.73 21.85
N ALA A 49 -30.96 20.53 22.74
CA ALA A 49 -31.57 21.74 23.31
C ALA A 49 -31.84 22.83 22.24
N ARG A 50 -32.93 23.59 22.43
CA ARG A 50 -33.35 24.71 21.55
C ARG A 50 -32.55 26.00 21.81
N GLY A 51 -32.12 26.66 20.72
CA GLY A 51 -31.60 28.05 20.65
C GLY A 51 -30.12 28.10 20.22
N THR A 52 -29.66 28.83 19.20
CA THR A 52 -30.15 30.07 18.58
C THR A 52 -29.59 30.15 17.14
N VAL A 53 -30.43 30.17 16.10
CA VAL A 53 -30.01 30.47 14.71
C VAL A 53 -30.69 31.78 14.30
N ARG A 54 -29.89 32.80 13.96
CA ARG A 54 -30.37 34.09 13.45
C ARG A 54 -31.01 33.92 12.06
N ARG A 55 -32.15 34.58 11.85
CA ARG A 55 -32.97 34.57 10.61
C ARG A 55 -32.34 35.40 9.49
N GLY A 56 -32.52 34.94 8.24
CA GLY A 56 -32.32 35.75 7.02
C GLY A 56 -32.43 35.00 5.69
N THR A 57 -33.60 34.42 5.41
CA THR A 57 -34.17 34.08 4.08
C THR A 57 -33.29 33.38 3.00
N VAL A 58 -33.46 32.06 2.88
CA VAL A 58 -33.45 31.35 1.58
C VAL A 58 -34.81 30.66 1.41
N ARG A 59 -35.51 30.96 0.32
CA ARG A 59 -36.87 30.48 0.01
C ARG A 59 -36.86 29.15 -0.76
N CYS A 60 -37.97 28.42 -0.62
CA CYS A 60 -38.21 26.99 -0.79
C CYS A 60 -38.05 26.36 -2.18
N GLY A 61 -37.64 25.08 -2.17
CA GLY A 61 -37.75 24.08 -3.24
C GLY A 61 -37.40 22.67 -2.75
N THR A 62 -38.34 22.05 -2.02
CA THR A 62 -38.46 20.62 -1.63
C THR A 62 -37.20 19.75 -1.48
N ALA A 63 -36.80 19.51 -0.22
CA ALA A 63 -36.05 18.30 0.17
C ALA A 63 -37.04 17.18 0.53
N ARG A 64 -36.88 15.98 -0.04
CA ARG A 64 -37.34 14.72 0.61
C ARG A 64 -36.37 13.56 0.35
N CYS A 65 -36.17 12.78 1.41
CA CYS A 65 -35.46 11.50 1.45
C CYS A 65 -36.17 10.40 0.65
N GLY A 66 -35.41 9.54 -0.04
CA GLY A 66 -35.89 8.24 -0.53
C GLY A 66 -35.16 7.66 -1.74
N THR A 67 -34.06 6.94 -1.49
CA THR A 67 -33.66 5.63 -2.06
C THR A 67 -33.78 5.27 -3.57
N VAL A 68 -32.70 4.67 -4.09
CA VAL A 68 -32.58 3.63 -5.18
C VAL A 68 -32.10 4.06 -6.59
N ARG A 69 -31.26 3.19 -7.18
CA ARG A 69 -30.37 3.29 -8.36
C ARG A 69 -31.04 3.04 -9.73
N ARG A 70 -30.31 3.44 -10.79
CA ARG A 70 -30.31 3.04 -12.23
C ARG A 70 -31.43 3.70 -13.07
N CYS A 71 -31.27 4.15 -14.32
CA CYS A 71 -30.59 3.59 -15.51
C CYS A 71 -30.20 4.67 -16.56
N VAL A 72 -29.13 4.39 -17.30
CA VAL A 72 -28.84 4.54 -18.75
C VAL A 72 -29.53 5.65 -19.59
N ARG A 73 -28.67 6.43 -20.27
CA ARG A 73 -28.80 7.16 -21.56
C ARG A 73 -30.15 7.09 -22.31
N ALA A 74 -30.66 8.28 -22.66
CA ALA A 74 -30.76 8.83 -24.03
C ALA A 74 -32.10 9.56 -24.31
N VAL A 75 -31.99 10.58 -25.19
CA VAL A 75 -33.05 11.28 -25.94
C VAL A 75 -33.88 12.25 -25.08
N GLY A 76 -34.03 13.54 -25.36
CA GLY A 76 -33.87 14.34 -26.58
C GLY A 76 -35.10 15.24 -26.70
N MET A 77 -34.88 16.52 -27.05
CA MET A 77 -35.86 17.46 -27.64
C MET A 77 -36.92 18.06 -26.68
N TRP A 78 -36.87 19.41 -26.48
CA TRP A 78 -37.73 20.45 -27.12
C TRP A 78 -39.12 20.53 -26.42
N LEU A 79 -39.58 21.66 -25.85
CA LEU A 79 -39.78 22.99 -26.43
C LEU A 79 -39.97 24.08 -25.34
N ASP A 80 -39.53 25.27 -25.72
CA ASP A 80 -40.08 26.62 -25.52
C ASP A 80 -40.29 27.29 -24.15
N GLY A 81 -39.79 28.53 -24.08
CA GLY A 81 -40.49 29.59 -23.34
C GLY A 81 -39.69 30.77 -22.79
N SER A 82 -39.00 31.53 -23.65
CA SER A 82 -38.86 33.01 -23.62
C SER A 82 -38.33 33.75 -22.36
N ALA A 83 -37.22 34.51 -22.50
CA ALA A 83 -37.24 35.98 -22.67
C ALA A 83 -35.87 36.67 -22.36
N GLY A 84 -35.35 37.42 -23.36
CA GLY A 84 -34.54 38.65 -23.24
C GLY A 84 -33.06 38.52 -22.86
N GLY A 85 -32.07 39.12 -23.54
CA GLY A 85 -32.02 40.04 -24.67
C GLY A 85 -30.59 40.64 -24.79
N GLY A 86 -30.22 41.11 -25.99
CA GLY A 86 -29.09 42.03 -26.21
C GLY A 86 -27.85 41.41 -26.87
N ASN A 87 -27.84 41.29 -28.21
CA ASN A 87 -27.14 42.17 -29.18
C ASN A 87 -25.64 41.86 -29.40
N ALA A 88 -25.30 41.28 -30.56
CA ALA A 88 -24.64 42.02 -31.64
C ALA A 88 -24.34 41.16 -32.89
N LYS A 89 -24.84 41.66 -34.02
CA LYS A 89 -24.32 41.60 -35.40
C LYS A 89 -24.32 40.27 -36.17
N THR A 90 -25.26 40.25 -37.10
CA THR A 90 -25.33 39.54 -38.38
C THR A 90 -24.13 39.81 -39.29
N ASP A 91 -23.65 38.80 -40.02
CA ASP A 91 -24.01 38.65 -41.45
C ASP A 91 -23.47 37.36 -42.11
N ARG A 92 -24.42 36.55 -42.61
CA ARG A 92 -24.47 35.93 -43.95
C ARG A 92 -23.59 34.69 -44.32
N PRO A 93 -24.00 33.91 -45.36
CA PRO A 93 -24.54 32.55 -45.16
C PRO A 93 -23.90 31.49 -46.07
N THR A 94 -24.17 30.19 -45.87
CA THR A 94 -24.39 29.26 -47.00
C THR A 94 -25.09 27.95 -46.61
N VAL A 95 -25.90 27.50 -47.56
CA VAL A 95 -26.76 26.33 -47.70
C VAL A 95 -25.95 25.02 -47.80
N VAL A 96 -26.52 23.86 -47.41
CA VAL A 96 -26.67 22.62 -48.23
C VAL A 96 -27.49 21.54 -47.47
N ARG A 97 -28.43 20.93 -48.22
CA ARG A 97 -29.29 19.77 -47.92
C ARG A 97 -28.53 18.44 -47.91
N SER A 98 -28.98 17.47 -47.10
CA SER A 98 -29.15 16.04 -47.50
C SER A 98 -30.11 15.39 -46.47
N GLN A 99 -31.31 14.96 -46.86
CA GLN A 99 -31.74 13.68 -47.46
C GLN A 99 -31.57 12.43 -46.58
N SER A 100 -32.68 11.69 -46.54
CA SER A 100 -33.14 10.64 -45.64
C SER A 100 -32.85 9.22 -46.13
N GLY A 101 -32.77 8.27 -45.19
CA GLY A 101 -32.89 6.81 -45.39
C GLY A 101 -32.08 6.09 -44.30
N GLN A 102 -32.44 4.94 -43.72
CA GLN A 102 -33.54 3.99 -43.88
C GLN A 102 -33.47 3.09 -42.62
N ALA A 103 -34.60 2.56 -42.14
CA ALA A 103 -34.65 1.61 -41.03
C ALA A 103 -34.65 0.16 -41.54
N VAL A 104 -33.89 -0.73 -40.88
CA VAL A 104 -34.02 -2.19 -40.96
C VAL A 104 -33.88 -2.75 -39.54
N GLY A 105 -34.78 -3.68 -39.18
CA GLY A 105 -34.99 -4.15 -37.82
C GLY A 105 -34.10 -5.30 -37.34
N GLY A 106 -34.20 -5.58 -36.03
CA GLY A 106 -33.67 -6.75 -35.35
C GLY A 106 -34.52 -7.11 -34.12
N GLN A 107 -34.74 -8.41 -33.91
CA GLN A 107 -35.45 -8.99 -32.76
C GLN A 107 -34.68 -8.83 -31.43
N PRO A 108 -35.35 -8.86 -30.26
CA PRO A 108 -34.70 -8.68 -28.96
C PRO A 108 -34.20 -10.02 -28.38
N ALA A 109 -32.91 -10.10 -28.03
CA ALA A 109 -32.35 -11.16 -27.20
C ALA A 109 -31.55 -10.56 -26.03
N ASP A 110 -31.79 -11.14 -24.84
CA ASP A 110 -31.00 -11.10 -23.60
C ASP A 110 -30.83 -9.79 -22.79
N ILE A 111 -31.77 -9.56 -21.86
CA ILE A 111 -31.64 -8.59 -20.74
C ILE A 111 -31.14 -9.26 -19.43
N ASP A 112 -30.89 -10.57 -19.40
CA ASP A 112 -30.55 -11.27 -18.14
C ASP A 112 -29.07 -11.27 -17.73
N ARG A 113 -28.17 -10.59 -18.45
CA ARG A 113 -26.73 -10.58 -18.12
C ARG A 113 -26.22 -9.39 -17.31
N ILE A 114 -27.07 -8.46 -16.86
CA ILE A 114 -26.65 -7.21 -16.15
C ILE A 114 -27.25 -7.08 -14.73
N ALA A 115 -27.64 -8.19 -14.10
CA ALA A 115 -28.24 -8.19 -12.76
C ALA A 115 -27.45 -8.94 -11.66
N SER A 116 -26.22 -9.41 -11.90
CA SER A 116 -25.44 -10.19 -10.91
C SER A 116 -24.29 -9.47 -10.21
N ARG A 117 -24.13 -8.15 -10.38
CA ARG A 117 -23.15 -7.37 -9.60
C ARG A 117 -23.86 -6.19 -8.95
N MET A 118 -24.19 -6.33 -7.65
CA MET A 118 -24.35 -5.26 -6.66
C MET A 118 -24.92 -5.84 -5.34
N ALA A 119 -24.09 -6.55 -4.57
CA ALA A 119 -24.33 -6.76 -3.14
C ALA A 119 -23.48 -5.75 -2.34
N PRO A 120 -24.00 -5.11 -1.27
CA PRO A 120 -23.23 -4.16 -0.47
C PRO A 120 -22.08 -4.86 0.30
N PRO A 121 -20.92 -4.19 0.49
CA PRO A 121 -19.68 -4.81 0.97
C PRO A 121 -19.72 -5.37 2.40
N ALA A 122 -20.68 -4.98 3.24
CA ALA A 122 -20.76 -5.42 4.64
C ALA A 122 -21.17 -6.89 4.82
N LEU A 123 -22.02 -7.43 3.94
CA LEU A 123 -22.56 -8.80 4.07
C LEU A 123 -21.60 -9.89 3.58
N VAL A 124 -20.71 -9.56 2.65
CA VAL A 124 -19.65 -10.48 2.17
C VAL A 124 -18.56 -10.65 3.24
N TYR A 125 -18.30 -9.60 4.02
CA TYR A 125 -17.28 -9.58 5.06
C TYR A 125 -17.68 -10.41 6.30
N LEU A 126 -18.95 -10.33 6.73
CA LEU A 126 -19.47 -11.10 7.86
C LEU A 126 -19.53 -12.62 7.56
N ARG A 127 -19.87 -12.98 6.33
CA ARG A 127 -19.97 -14.38 5.88
C ARG A 127 -18.61 -15.08 5.84
N ARG A 128 -17.53 -14.36 5.53
CA ARG A 128 -16.15 -14.88 5.57
C ARG A 128 -15.61 -15.05 6.99
N ARG A 129 -15.89 -14.11 7.90
CA ARG A 129 -15.47 -14.21 9.32
C ARG A 129 -16.11 -15.39 10.06
N LEU A 130 -17.38 -15.70 9.77
CA LEU A 130 -18.05 -16.88 10.35
C LEU A 130 -17.47 -18.21 9.85
N CYS A 131 -17.06 -18.30 8.59
CA CYS A 131 -16.47 -19.53 8.05
C CYS A 131 -15.07 -19.80 8.61
N VAL A 132 -14.27 -18.75 8.85
CA VAL A 132 -12.92 -18.88 9.44
C VAL A 132 -12.98 -19.20 10.94
N ALA A 133 -13.91 -18.61 11.67
CA ALA A 133 -14.10 -18.90 13.10
C ALA A 133 -14.51 -20.37 13.36
N LEU A 134 -15.34 -20.95 12.47
CA LEU A 134 -15.74 -22.36 12.56
C LEU A 134 -14.62 -23.32 12.17
N ALA A 135 -13.72 -22.93 11.27
CA ALA A 135 -12.54 -23.73 10.90
C ALA A 135 -11.46 -23.74 11.99
N ALA A 136 -11.28 -22.63 12.70
CA ALA A 136 -10.32 -22.52 13.80
C ALA A 136 -10.70 -23.38 15.02
N LEU A 137 -12.00 -23.51 15.33
CA LEU A 137 -12.49 -24.36 16.42
C LEU A 137 -12.32 -25.87 16.15
N ALA A 138 -12.24 -26.29 14.88
CA ALA A 138 -12.01 -27.68 14.51
C ALA A 138 -10.54 -28.11 14.62
N LEU A 139 -9.58 -27.17 14.51
CA LEU A 139 -8.15 -27.46 14.59
C LEU A 139 -7.60 -27.49 16.03
N VAL A 140 -8.22 -26.78 16.96
CA VAL A 140 -7.79 -26.75 18.37
C VAL A 140 -8.15 -28.04 19.14
N SER A 141 -8.96 -28.93 18.56
CA SER A 141 -9.33 -30.21 19.20
C SER A 141 -8.40 -31.40 18.87
N LEU A 142 -7.31 -31.19 18.12
CA LEU A 142 -6.45 -32.26 17.62
C LEU A 142 -5.00 -32.24 18.14
N VAL A 143 -4.64 -31.31 19.03
CA VAL A 143 -3.27 -31.22 19.58
C VAL A 143 -3.31 -31.06 21.09
N VAL A 144 -3.62 -32.14 21.80
CA VAL A 144 -3.37 -32.25 23.25
C VAL A 144 -2.91 -33.68 23.60
N LEU A 145 -1.58 -33.81 23.83
CA LEU A 145 -0.82 -34.77 24.67
C LEU A 145 -0.51 -36.21 24.15
N PRO A 146 0.54 -36.90 24.67
CA PRO A 146 2.00 -36.63 24.56
C PRO A 146 2.84 -37.94 24.34
N LEU A 147 4.19 -37.86 24.47
CA LEU A 147 5.25 -38.91 24.67
C LEU A 147 6.39 -38.74 23.63
N ALA A 148 7.69 -38.88 23.89
CA ALA A 148 8.48 -39.22 25.07
C ALA A 148 9.96 -38.80 24.83
N SER A 149 10.70 -38.78 25.94
CA SER A 149 12.11 -38.45 26.15
C SER A 149 13.16 -39.42 25.57
N GLY A 150 14.36 -38.88 25.31
CA GLY A 150 15.66 -39.57 25.25
C GLY A 150 16.64 -38.76 24.36
N GLY A 151 17.85 -38.34 24.75
CA GLY A 151 18.73 -38.70 25.84
C GLY A 151 20.07 -39.19 25.27
N GLY A 152 21.15 -38.41 25.44
CA GLY A 152 22.55 -38.76 25.17
C GLY A 152 23.08 -38.35 23.79
N ASP A 153 24.36 -38.01 23.57
CA ASP A 153 25.54 -37.89 24.42
C ASP A 153 26.63 -37.14 23.60
N GLY A 154 27.69 -36.69 24.26
CA GLY A 154 28.65 -35.67 23.81
C GLY A 154 29.65 -36.01 22.70
N GLY A 155 30.57 -35.07 22.46
CA GLY A 155 31.70 -35.30 21.57
C GLY A 155 32.37 -34.04 21.00
N GLU A 156 32.90 -33.18 21.86
CA GLU A 156 33.86 -32.13 21.50
C GLU A 156 35.17 -32.77 20.98
N ARG A 157 35.72 -32.27 19.86
CA ARG A 157 37.11 -32.50 19.47
C ARG A 157 37.72 -31.26 18.84
N ASP A 158 38.55 -30.61 19.64
CA ASP A 158 39.64 -29.72 19.22
C ASP A 158 40.74 -30.49 18.48
N ILE A 159 41.24 -29.90 17.39
CA ILE A 159 42.57 -30.08 16.81
C ILE A 159 42.93 -28.67 16.31
N GLY A 160 43.98 -27.98 16.77
CA GLY A 160 45.33 -28.46 17.01
C GLY A 160 46.24 -27.77 16.00
N ASP A 161 46.83 -26.67 16.44
CA ASP A 161 47.87 -25.80 15.87
C ASP A 161 49.00 -26.53 15.11
N THR A 162 49.45 -25.96 13.99
CA THR A 162 50.87 -25.93 13.59
C THR A 162 51.19 -24.70 12.73
N GLY A 163 51.80 -23.69 13.35
CA GLY A 163 53.23 -23.38 13.16
C GLY A 163 53.75 -22.88 11.79
N SER A 164 54.12 -21.59 11.79
CA SER A 164 55.36 -20.98 11.26
C SER A 164 55.76 -21.13 9.78
N THR A 165 55.94 -19.98 9.12
CA THR A 165 57.27 -19.58 8.59
C THR A 165 57.35 -18.07 8.37
N SER A 166 58.38 -17.50 8.98
CA SER A 166 58.85 -16.11 8.85
C SER A 166 59.65 -15.91 7.57
N VAL A 167 59.42 -14.80 6.87
CA VAL A 167 60.43 -14.14 6.02
C VAL A 167 60.37 -12.65 6.30
N ALA A 168 61.44 -12.12 6.88
CA ALA A 168 61.68 -10.70 7.03
C ALA A 168 62.59 -10.23 5.88
N SER A 169 62.21 -9.13 5.21
CA SER A 169 63.18 -8.23 4.58
C SER A 169 62.59 -6.84 4.34
N GLN A 170 63.11 -5.91 5.14
CA GLN A 170 63.46 -4.53 4.81
C GLN A 170 62.38 -3.46 4.54
N GLY A 171 62.28 -2.55 5.52
CA GLY A 171 62.90 -1.24 5.34
C GLY A 171 62.11 -0.19 4.56
N GLY A 172 60.92 0.18 5.06
CA GLY A 172 60.20 1.38 4.63
C GLY A 172 59.96 2.31 5.81
N LEU A 173 60.46 3.54 5.71
CA LEU A 173 60.27 4.63 6.68
C LEU A 173 58.79 4.78 7.04
N ARG A 174 58.41 4.34 8.25
CA ARG A 174 57.09 4.63 8.83
C ARG A 174 57.04 6.11 9.20
N ARG A 175 56.50 6.94 8.30
CA ARG A 175 55.76 8.12 8.75
C ARG A 175 54.57 7.59 9.53
N SER A 176 54.58 7.80 10.85
CA SER A 176 53.33 7.84 11.62
C SER A 176 52.44 8.90 10.97
N ALA A 177 51.58 8.45 10.05
CA ALA A 177 50.42 9.22 9.69
C ALA A 177 49.53 9.22 10.93
N VAL A 178 49.58 10.34 11.66
CA VAL A 178 48.47 10.73 12.53
C VAL A 178 47.21 10.59 11.66
N PRO A 179 46.19 9.81 12.05
CA PRO A 179 44.93 9.84 11.33
C PRO A 179 44.49 11.29 11.36
N ALA A 180 44.40 11.92 10.19
CA ALA A 180 43.67 13.17 10.09
C ALA A 180 42.28 12.86 10.67
N PRO A 181 41.76 13.67 11.62
CA PRO A 181 40.39 13.50 12.05
C PRO A 181 39.53 13.54 10.80
N SER A 182 38.82 12.45 10.52
CA SER A 182 37.77 12.41 9.50
C SER A 182 36.82 13.56 9.85
N LEU A 183 36.80 14.59 9.01
CA LEU A 183 35.97 15.78 9.17
C LEU A 183 34.51 15.44 8.81
N THR A 184 33.92 14.60 9.65
CA THR A 184 32.52 14.47 10.03
C THR A 184 32.45 13.20 10.87
N ALA A 185 32.39 13.33 12.20
CA ALA A 185 31.66 12.30 12.93
C ALA A 185 30.28 12.24 12.26
N ALA A 186 29.89 11.10 11.72
CA ALA A 186 28.56 10.92 11.17
C ALA A 186 27.56 11.46 12.19
N ARG A 187 26.71 12.39 11.77
CA ARG A 187 25.74 13.05 12.64
C ARG A 187 24.64 12.02 12.94
N ASP A 188 24.91 11.11 13.86
CA ASP A 188 23.90 10.16 14.32
C ASP A 188 22.87 10.92 15.18
N LEU A 189 21.69 11.12 14.60
CA LEU A 189 20.55 11.81 15.20
C LEU A 189 19.47 10.83 15.67
N SER A 190 19.77 9.54 15.76
CA SER A 190 18.77 8.51 16.03
C SER A 190 18.05 8.71 17.37
N ALA A 191 18.78 9.10 18.42
CA ALA A 191 18.19 9.36 19.74
C ALA A 191 17.28 10.60 19.75
N ASP A 192 17.69 11.69 19.11
CA ASP A 192 16.90 12.92 19.00
C ASP A 192 15.65 12.70 18.15
N ALA A 193 15.80 11.96 17.05
CA ALA A 193 14.69 11.56 16.20
C ALA A 193 13.71 10.67 16.98
N GLN A 194 14.18 9.66 17.72
CA GLN A 194 13.33 8.80 18.54
C GLN A 194 12.50 9.63 19.52
N ALA A 195 13.15 10.52 20.28
CA ALA A 195 12.48 11.38 21.26
C ALA A 195 11.41 12.29 20.62
N ALA A 196 11.63 12.76 19.39
CA ALA A 196 10.65 13.56 18.66
C ALA A 196 9.50 12.72 18.08
N LEU A 197 9.76 11.46 17.71
CA LEU A 197 8.81 10.59 17.01
C LEU A 197 7.94 9.76 17.95
N ASP A 198 8.43 9.36 19.12
CA ASP A 198 7.67 8.61 20.13
C ASP A 198 6.31 9.24 20.46
N PRO A 199 6.21 10.54 20.82
CA PRO A 199 4.91 11.16 21.10
C PRO A 199 4.02 11.32 19.85
N ILE A 200 4.59 11.28 18.63
CA ILE A 200 3.83 11.38 17.37
C ILE A 200 3.18 10.04 17.03
N PHE A 201 3.92 8.94 17.19
CA PHE A 201 3.45 7.59 16.88
C PHE A 201 2.71 6.92 18.03
N GLY A 202 2.96 7.33 19.28
CA GLY A 202 2.29 6.79 20.46
C GLY A 202 2.50 5.28 20.55
N ASP A 203 1.41 4.52 20.65
CA ASP A 203 1.45 3.06 20.75
C ASP A 203 1.68 2.33 19.40
N ALA A 204 1.85 3.07 18.29
CA ALA A 204 2.11 2.47 16.99
C ALA A 204 3.56 1.94 16.90
N ASP A 205 3.72 0.77 16.31
CA ASP A 205 5.04 0.26 15.94
C ASP A 205 5.59 1.08 14.76
N TYR A 206 6.87 1.46 14.82
CA TYR A 206 7.50 2.18 13.72
C TYR A 206 8.99 1.85 13.56
N ALA A 207 9.47 1.99 12.32
CA ALA A 207 10.88 1.94 11.95
C ALA A 207 11.20 3.09 10.99
N VAL A 208 12.37 3.71 11.15
CA VAL A 208 12.83 4.85 10.35
C VAL A 208 14.27 4.66 9.93
N ALA A 209 14.54 4.95 8.66
CA ALA A 209 15.88 5.20 8.15
C ALA A 209 15.89 6.58 7.45
N VAL A 210 16.88 7.42 7.79
CA VAL A 210 17.19 8.65 7.08
C VAL A 210 18.66 8.63 6.66
N VAL A 211 18.90 8.84 5.36
CA VAL A 211 20.24 8.79 4.75
C VAL A 211 20.54 10.13 4.08
N ASP A 212 21.74 10.67 4.30
CA ASP A 212 22.28 11.77 3.50
C ASP A 212 22.62 11.24 2.11
N LEU A 213 22.00 11.80 1.07
CA LEU A 213 22.20 11.30 -0.29
C LEU A 213 23.48 11.84 -0.94
N SER A 214 24.16 12.82 -0.35
CA SER A 214 25.42 13.35 -0.85
C SER A 214 26.57 12.35 -0.73
N ASP A 215 26.60 11.56 0.35
CA ASP A 215 27.64 10.56 0.61
C ASP A 215 27.09 9.16 0.92
N GLY A 216 25.77 9.01 1.11
CA GLY A 216 25.13 7.74 1.47
C GLY A 216 25.22 7.40 2.96
N GLY A 217 25.59 8.35 3.82
CA GLY A 217 25.72 8.17 5.26
C GLY A 217 24.37 8.11 5.99
N ASP A 218 24.22 7.16 6.90
CA ASP A 218 23.06 7.08 7.79
C ASP A 218 23.06 8.27 8.77
N ILE A 219 21.92 8.97 8.86
CA ILE A 219 21.68 10.08 9.81
C ILE A 219 20.75 9.64 10.95
N VAL A 220 19.68 8.89 10.63
CA VAL A 220 18.73 8.36 11.61
C VAL A 220 18.48 6.89 11.34
N ARG A 221 18.60 6.06 12.38
CA ARG A 221 18.21 4.65 12.37
C ARG A 221 17.40 4.33 13.62
N ILE A 222 16.12 4.05 13.43
CA ILE A 222 15.19 3.62 14.49
C ILE A 222 14.59 2.30 14.05
N ASP A 223 14.93 1.20 14.72
CA ASP A 223 14.50 -0.16 14.35
C ASP A 223 14.59 -0.41 12.83
N ALA A 224 15.60 0.18 12.18
CA ALA A 224 15.60 0.36 10.73
C ALA A 224 15.60 -0.96 9.94
N ASP A 225 16.14 -2.02 10.56
CA ASP A 225 16.22 -3.38 10.03
C ASP A 225 15.04 -4.28 10.46
N ARG A 226 14.07 -3.74 11.21
CA ARG A 226 12.84 -4.46 11.57
C ARG A 226 12.06 -4.77 10.31
N VAL A 227 11.68 -6.04 10.15
CA VAL A 227 10.96 -6.52 8.97
C VAL A 227 9.46 -6.28 9.11
N TYR A 228 8.89 -5.58 8.13
CA TYR A 228 7.45 -5.35 8.01
C TYR A 228 6.90 -6.01 6.76
N SER A 229 5.57 -6.23 6.73
CA SER A 229 4.85 -6.37 5.46
C SER A 229 5.10 -5.12 4.63
N SER A 230 5.65 -5.22 3.42
CA SER A 230 6.05 -4.04 2.65
C SER A 230 4.87 -3.15 2.23
N ALA A 231 3.65 -3.67 2.31
CA ALA A 231 2.49 -3.15 1.59
C ALA A 231 2.88 -2.88 0.12
N SER A 232 2.68 -1.69 -0.44
CA SER A 232 3.05 -1.37 -1.83
C SER A 232 4.46 -0.76 -2.01
N THR A 233 5.26 -0.60 -0.95
CA THR A 233 6.61 -0.01 -1.08
C THR A 233 7.58 -0.91 -1.86
N TYR A 234 7.37 -2.23 -1.87
CA TYR A 234 8.19 -3.18 -2.65
C TYR A 234 8.21 -2.89 -4.16
N LYS A 235 7.25 -2.11 -4.67
CA LYS A 235 7.18 -1.73 -6.08
C LYS A 235 8.41 -0.94 -6.53
N LEU A 236 9.18 -0.35 -5.60
CA LEU A 236 10.51 0.19 -5.90
C LEU A 236 11.48 -0.90 -6.38
N PHE A 237 11.50 -2.07 -5.75
CA PHE A 237 12.32 -3.20 -6.18
C PHE A 237 11.80 -3.82 -7.49
N VAL A 238 10.49 -3.81 -7.71
CA VAL A 238 9.91 -4.20 -9.01
C VAL A 238 10.33 -3.23 -10.11
N ALA A 239 10.31 -1.91 -9.85
CA ALA A 239 10.79 -0.91 -10.80
C ALA A 239 12.29 -1.12 -11.11
N TYR A 240 13.11 -1.39 -10.11
CA TYR A 240 14.51 -1.75 -10.32
C TYR A 240 14.68 -3.00 -11.19
N SER A 241 13.87 -4.03 -10.96
CA SER A 241 13.85 -5.24 -11.78
C SER A 241 13.49 -4.95 -13.25
N MET A 242 12.48 -4.09 -13.48
CA MET A 242 12.09 -3.65 -14.82
C MET A 242 13.21 -2.88 -15.52
N MET A 243 13.89 -1.96 -14.81
CA MET A 243 15.07 -1.26 -15.35
C MET A 243 16.17 -2.24 -15.71
N THR A 244 16.47 -3.21 -14.83
CA THR A 244 17.51 -4.23 -15.06
C THR A 244 17.23 -5.05 -16.33
N ALA A 245 15.98 -5.43 -16.57
CA ALA A 245 15.59 -6.16 -17.78
C ALA A 245 15.69 -5.30 -19.06
N VAL A 246 15.46 -3.99 -18.95
CA VAL A 246 15.66 -3.07 -20.08
C VAL A 246 17.16 -2.88 -20.37
N GLU A 247 17.97 -2.71 -19.33
CA GLU A 247 19.42 -2.54 -19.44
C GLU A 247 20.13 -3.76 -20.00
N SER A 248 19.68 -4.96 -19.64
CA SER A 248 20.24 -6.22 -20.16
C SER A 248 19.81 -6.52 -21.59
N GLY A 249 18.87 -5.75 -22.14
CA GLY A 249 18.25 -6.00 -23.45
C GLY A 249 17.24 -7.17 -23.45
N GLU A 250 16.88 -7.71 -22.29
CA GLU A 250 15.81 -8.71 -22.15
C GLU A 250 14.45 -8.13 -22.57
N MET A 251 14.21 -6.85 -22.24
CA MET A 251 13.02 -6.12 -22.61
C MET A 251 13.36 -4.71 -23.10
N THR A 252 12.35 -4.02 -23.60
CA THR A 252 12.37 -2.59 -23.86
C THR A 252 11.20 -1.93 -23.13
N TRP A 253 11.23 -0.61 -22.96
CA TRP A 253 10.11 0.13 -22.39
C TRP A 253 8.79 0.00 -23.17
N ASP A 254 8.87 -0.37 -24.45
CA ASP A 254 7.73 -0.63 -25.33
C ASP A 254 7.27 -2.09 -25.35
N SER A 255 8.02 -2.98 -24.69
CA SER A 255 7.67 -4.40 -24.62
C SER A 255 6.31 -4.60 -23.95
N PRO A 256 5.46 -5.52 -24.44
CA PRO A 256 4.13 -5.72 -23.90
C PRO A 256 4.16 -6.39 -22.51
N LEU A 257 3.41 -5.85 -21.57
CA LEU A 257 3.15 -6.43 -20.25
C LEU A 257 1.72 -6.08 -19.82
N ASN A 258 0.94 -7.08 -19.38
CA ASN A 258 -0.41 -6.88 -18.85
C ASN A 258 -1.34 -6.06 -19.79
N GLY A 259 -1.23 -6.27 -21.11
CA GLY A 259 -2.05 -5.57 -22.11
C GLY A 259 -1.65 -4.12 -22.39
N MET A 260 -0.51 -3.65 -21.87
CA MET A 260 0.07 -2.32 -22.13
C MET A 260 1.58 -2.42 -22.34
N SER A 261 2.28 -1.30 -22.54
CA SER A 261 3.75 -1.30 -22.58
C SER A 261 4.35 -1.41 -21.18
N LEU A 262 5.59 -1.89 -21.07
CA LEU A 262 6.33 -1.97 -19.82
C LEU A 262 6.41 -0.59 -19.13
N LYS A 263 6.62 0.49 -19.90
CA LYS A 263 6.63 1.86 -19.39
C LYS A 263 5.26 2.32 -18.87
N ALA A 264 4.18 1.98 -19.56
CA ALA A 264 2.83 2.26 -19.08
C ALA A 264 2.55 1.50 -17.77
N CYS A 265 3.00 0.24 -17.69
CA CYS A 265 2.87 -0.57 -16.49
C CYS A 265 3.69 -0.01 -15.31
N LEU A 266 4.94 0.37 -15.54
CA LEU A 266 5.77 1.06 -14.55
C LEU A 266 5.09 2.35 -14.08
N THR A 267 4.51 3.12 -15.01
CA THR A 267 3.85 4.39 -14.72
C THR A 267 2.70 4.21 -13.72
N THR A 268 1.73 3.36 -14.02
CA THR A 268 0.58 3.15 -13.11
C THR A 268 0.98 2.47 -11.81
N MET A 269 1.98 1.58 -11.84
CA MET A 269 2.53 0.92 -10.65
C MET A 269 3.13 1.93 -9.65
N ILE A 270 3.83 2.96 -10.13
CA ILE A 270 4.46 3.95 -9.27
C ILE A 270 3.49 5.10 -8.92
N VAL A 271 2.79 5.65 -9.92
CA VAL A 271 1.95 6.84 -9.75
C VAL A 271 0.66 6.53 -8.99
N ASP A 272 -0.06 5.49 -9.44
CA ASP A 272 -1.37 5.10 -8.90
C ASP A 272 -1.27 3.96 -7.89
N SER A 273 -0.07 3.41 -7.69
CA SER A 273 0.14 2.22 -6.89
C SER A 273 -0.70 1.02 -7.35
N ASP A 274 -0.90 0.87 -8.67
CA ASP A 274 -1.60 -0.27 -9.27
C ASP A 274 -0.98 -1.61 -8.82
N ASN A 275 -1.81 -2.65 -8.77
CA ASN A 275 -1.41 -4.00 -8.35
C ASN A 275 -1.34 -4.99 -9.51
N ASP A 276 -1.98 -4.72 -10.64
CA ASP A 276 -2.04 -5.67 -11.76
C ASP A 276 -0.70 -5.74 -12.51
N CYS A 277 -0.06 -4.60 -12.75
CA CYS A 277 1.27 -4.53 -13.39
C CYS A 277 2.40 -5.19 -12.57
N PRO A 278 2.62 -4.88 -11.27
CA PRO A 278 3.64 -5.58 -10.48
C PRO A 278 3.34 -7.06 -10.35
N LYS A 279 2.06 -7.44 -10.24
CA LYS A 279 1.68 -8.87 -10.23
C LYS A 279 2.02 -9.55 -11.55
N ALA A 280 1.70 -8.93 -12.68
CA ALA A 280 2.03 -9.47 -13.99
C ALA A 280 3.54 -9.65 -14.15
N TRP A 281 4.34 -8.70 -13.67
CA TRP A 281 5.80 -8.81 -13.63
C TRP A 281 6.28 -9.99 -12.78
N LEU A 282 5.78 -10.10 -11.55
CA LEU A 282 6.21 -11.13 -10.60
C LEU A 282 5.75 -12.55 -10.98
N MET A 283 4.65 -12.66 -11.71
CA MET A 283 4.13 -13.95 -12.21
C MET A 283 4.83 -14.44 -13.48
N ARG A 284 5.73 -13.65 -14.08
CA ARG A 284 6.52 -14.07 -15.25
C ARG A 284 7.28 -15.37 -14.96
N ASP A 285 7.49 -16.13 -16.04
CA ASP A 285 8.28 -17.36 -16.05
C ASP A 285 7.81 -18.38 -15.00
N ASN A 286 6.49 -18.57 -14.93
CA ASN A 286 5.83 -19.46 -13.96
C ASN A 286 6.19 -19.09 -12.51
N GLU A 287 5.92 -17.82 -12.16
CA GLU A 287 6.14 -17.23 -10.83
C GLU A 287 7.60 -17.08 -10.40
N ARG A 288 8.57 -17.36 -11.28
CA ARG A 288 9.99 -17.13 -11.00
C ARG A 288 10.34 -15.67 -10.81
N GLY A 289 9.51 -14.73 -11.29
CA GLY A 289 9.69 -13.29 -11.06
C GLY A 289 9.85 -12.92 -9.58
N TYR A 290 9.14 -13.59 -8.65
CA TYR A 290 9.32 -13.40 -7.20
C TYR A 290 10.75 -13.70 -6.73
N ALA A 291 11.31 -14.83 -7.17
CA ALA A 291 12.67 -15.23 -6.83
C ALA A 291 13.70 -14.30 -7.49
N THR A 292 13.47 -13.91 -8.75
CA THR A 292 14.34 -12.97 -9.48
C THR A 292 14.41 -11.62 -8.78
N VAL A 293 13.28 -11.00 -8.44
CA VAL A 293 13.27 -9.68 -7.77
C VAL A 293 13.87 -9.78 -6.37
N THR A 294 13.65 -10.88 -5.65
CA THR A 294 14.29 -11.11 -4.35
C THR A 294 15.81 -11.22 -4.47
N ALA A 295 16.31 -11.96 -5.45
CA ALA A 295 17.75 -12.08 -5.70
C ALA A 295 18.36 -10.74 -6.11
N GLN A 296 17.67 -9.98 -6.95
CA GLN A 296 18.06 -8.63 -7.35
C GLN A 296 18.12 -7.69 -6.14
N ALA A 297 17.10 -7.68 -5.27
CA ALA A 297 17.13 -6.89 -4.04
C ALA A 297 18.33 -7.26 -3.15
N ARG A 298 18.59 -8.55 -2.93
CA ARG A 298 19.76 -9.02 -2.16
C ARG A 298 21.08 -8.61 -2.79
N SER A 299 21.21 -8.63 -4.12
CA SER A 299 22.42 -8.17 -4.81
C SER A 299 22.68 -6.68 -4.64
N LEU A 300 21.64 -5.87 -4.35
CA LEU A 300 21.82 -4.47 -3.98
C LEU A 300 22.32 -4.29 -2.53
N GLY A 301 22.28 -5.34 -1.72
CA GLY A 301 22.47 -5.28 -0.27
C GLY A 301 21.15 -5.21 0.51
N ALA A 302 19.99 -5.21 -0.16
CA ALA A 302 18.68 -5.17 0.50
C ALA A 302 18.30 -6.57 1.04
N THR A 303 18.97 -7.00 2.12
CA THR A 303 18.90 -8.38 2.61
C THR A 303 17.63 -8.70 3.40
N GLY A 304 16.95 -7.68 3.95
CA GLY A 304 15.65 -7.83 4.61
C GLY A 304 14.46 -7.84 3.64
N THR A 305 14.68 -7.51 2.36
CA THR A 305 13.65 -7.54 1.33
C THR A 305 13.48 -8.95 0.79
N THR A 306 12.25 -9.46 0.84
CA THR A 306 11.88 -10.74 0.24
C THR A 306 10.50 -10.65 -0.39
N LEU A 307 10.39 -11.10 -1.64
CA LEU A 307 9.14 -11.15 -2.38
C LEU A 307 8.68 -12.60 -2.47
N HIS A 308 7.57 -12.92 -1.80
CA HIS A 308 6.82 -14.16 -1.99
C HIS A 308 5.37 -13.86 -2.33
N TYR A 309 4.70 -14.85 -2.95
CA TYR A 309 3.28 -14.72 -3.28
C TYR A 309 2.46 -14.44 -2.02
N LEU A 310 1.73 -13.31 -2.02
CA LEU A 310 0.93 -12.79 -0.91
C LEU A 310 1.69 -12.38 0.36
N ASP A 311 3.01 -12.57 0.41
CA ASP A 311 3.87 -12.24 1.54
C ASP A 311 5.13 -11.53 1.06
N VAL A 312 5.04 -10.20 0.95
CA VAL A 312 6.17 -9.36 0.56
C VAL A 312 6.63 -8.58 1.78
N ARG A 313 7.93 -8.66 2.06
CA ARG A 313 8.56 -8.14 3.27
C ARG A 313 9.73 -7.23 2.90
N THR A 314 9.96 -6.21 3.73
CA THR A 314 11.10 -5.28 3.59
C THR A 314 11.36 -4.57 4.92
N THR A 315 12.45 -3.81 4.97
CA THR A 315 12.85 -2.96 6.10
C THR A 315 12.93 -1.49 5.69
N ALA A 316 13.02 -0.58 6.67
CA ALA A 316 13.24 0.84 6.39
C ALA A 316 14.65 1.06 5.79
N SER A 317 15.66 0.34 6.29
CA SER A 317 17.01 0.32 5.73
C SER A 317 17.03 -0.04 4.24
N ASP A 318 16.33 -1.12 3.86
CA ASP A 318 16.31 -1.58 2.47
C ASP A 318 15.62 -0.57 1.53
N LEU A 319 14.55 0.08 2.01
CA LEU A 319 13.86 1.12 1.26
C LEU A 319 14.75 2.37 1.10
N ALA A 320 15.44 2.81 2.16
CA ALA A 320 16.40 3.90 2.08
C ALA A 320 17.57 3.56 1.15
N LEU A 321 18.04 2.31 1.15
CA LEU A 321 19.12 1.83 0.28
C LEU A 321 18.76 1.94 -1.20
N ILE A 322 17.59 1.44 -1.62
CA ILE A 322 17.20 1.54 -3.03
C ILE A 322 16.99 3.00 -3.48
N LEU A 323 16.43 3.86 -2.61
CA LEU A 323 16.29 5.29 -2.87
C LEU A 323 17.66 5.98 -3.01
N THR A 324 18.62 5.59 -2.17
CA THR A 324 20.00 6.09 -2.22
C THR A 324 20.69 5.69 -3.51
N LYS A 325 20.59 4.42 -3.89
CA LYS A 325 21.17 3.92 -5.13
C LYS A 325 20.54 4.56 -6.38
N LEU A 326 19.21 4.77 -6.36
CA LEU A 326 18.54 5.61 -7.35
C LEU A 326 19.21 6.99 -7.31
N HIS A 327 19.15 7.77 -6.25
CA HIS A 327 19.67 9.14 -6.24
C HIS A 327 21.14 9.27 -6.67
N GLN A 328 22.01 8.34 -6.29
CA GLN A 328 23.44 8.37 -6.63
C GLN A 328 23.74 7.83 -8.05
N GLY A 329 22.76 7.22 -8.71
CA GLY A 329 22.95 6.65 -10.06
C GLY A 329 23.82 5.40 -10.06
N THR A 330 23.82 4.64 -8.96
CA THR A 330 24.53 3.35 -8.87
C THR A 330 23.65 2.16 -9.31
N ILE A 331 22.39 2.43 -9.65
CA ILE A 331 21.47 1.53 -10.36
C ILE A 331 20.70 2.33 -11.41
N GLY A 332 20.33 1.70 -12.51
CA GLY A 332 19.61 2.38 -13.58
C GLY A 332 20.55 3.20 -14.48
N THR A 333 20.25 3.27 -15.78
CA THR A 333 20.79 4.30 -16.65
C THR A 333 20.29 5.67 -16.18
N SER A 334 20.98 6.75 -16.59
CA SER A 334 20.53 8.11 -16.23
C SER A 334 19.10 8.39 -16.70
N ALA A 335 18.68 7.83 -17.84
CA ALA A 335 17.34 8.04 -18.39
C ALA A 335 16.27 7.25 -17.63
N ASP A 336 16.53 5.96 -17.34
CA ASP A 336 15.57 5.08 -16.67
C ASP A 336 15.36 5.52 -15.23
N ARG A 337 16.45 5.87 -14.57
CA ARG A 337 16.40 6.44 -13.23
C ARG A 337 15.61 7.75 -13.19
N ALA A 338 15.87 8.68 -14.10
CA ALA A 338 15.14 9.94 -14.16
C ALA A 338 13.64 9.69 -14.38
N MET A 339 13.28 8.69 -15.18
CA MET A 339 11.89 8.27 -15.38
C MET A 339 11.26 7.77 -14.08
N VAL A 340 11.92 6.88 -13.33
CA VAL A 340 11.40 6.37 -12.05
C VAL A 340 11.23 7.48 -11.03
N ILE A 341 12.24 8.34 -10.86
CA ILE A 341 12.20 9.45 -9.91
C ILE A 341 11.09 10.45 -10.30
N ASP A 342 10.93 10.76 -11.59
CA ASP A 342 9.85 11.63 -12.07
C ASP A 342 8.46 11.03 -11.83
N LEU A 343 8.30 9.72 -12.02
CA LEU A 343 7.05 9.02 -11.68
C LEU A 343 6.75 9.09 -10.17
N MET A 344 7.76 8.92 -9.32
CA MET A 344 7.62 9.05 -7.87
C MET A 344 7.21 10.48 -7.46
N LYS A 345 7.75 11.52 -8.11
CA LYS A 345 7.33 12.92 -7.90
C LYS A 345 5.87 13.15 -8.29
N ARG A 346 5.37 12.41 -9.28
CA ARG A 346 3.99 12.47 -9.78
C ARG A 346 3.02 11.55 -9.04
N GLN A 347 3.47 10.78 -8.05
CA GLN A 347 2.61 9.88 -7.28
C GLN A 347 1.40 10.65 -6.70
N VAL A 348 0.21 10.06 -6.76
CA VAL A 348 -1.03 10.74 -6.32
C VAL A 348 -1.21 10.75 -4.80
N TYR A 349 -0.53 9.86 -4.09
CA TYR A 349 -0.61 9.71 -2.64
C TYR A 349 0.41 10.61 -1.93
N ARG A 350 0.00 11.85 -1.61
CA ARG A 350 0.91 12.88 -1.03
C ARG A 350 0.84 13.05 0.49
N SER A 351 -0.02 12.31 1.20
CA SER A 351 -0.41 12.64 2.58
C SER A 351 0.63 12.28 3.67
N GLY A 352 1.72 11.60 3.34
CA GLY A 352 2.79 11.20 4.27
C GLY A 352 3.96 12.19 4.29
N ILE A 353 5.16 11.71 3.93
CA ILE A 353 6.40 12.49 3.80
C ILE A 353 6.20 13.81 3.06
N PRO A 354 5.52 13.84 1.90
CA PRO A 354 5.38 15.06 1.11
C PRO A 354 4.61 16.16 1.84
N ALA A 355 3.49 15.81 2.47
CA ALA A 355 2.71 16.75 3.28
C ALA A 355 3.52 17.25 4.50
N GLY A 356 4.30 16.36 5.12
CA GLY A 356 5.19 16.73 6.23
C GLY A 356 6.25 17.75 5.82
N VAL A 357 7.04 17.43 4.80
CA VAL A 357 8.09 18.32 4.27
C VAL A 357 7.50 19.65 3.79
N ALA A 358 6.40 19.63 3.04
CA ALA A 358 5.75 20.84 2.55
C ALA A 358 5.24 21.77 3.68
N SER A 359 4.98 21.24 4.87
CA SER A 359 4.51 22.04 6.01
C SER A 359 5.61 22.84 6.71
N VAL A 360 6.89 22.54 6.44
CA VAL A 360 8.04 23.13 7.16
C VAL A 360 9.13 23.65 6.24
N CYS A 361 9.19 23.20 4.99
CA CYS A 361 10.18 23.69 4.06
C CYS A 361 9.89 25.14 3.62
N GLY A 362 10.85 26.02 3.83
CA GLY A 362 10.77 27.44 3.48
C GLY A 362 11.24 27.80 2.06
N GLY A 363 11.49 26.80 1.20
CA GLY A 363 12.04 27.00 -0.15
C GLY A 363 11.61 25.92 -1.15
N ASP A 364 12.42 25.74 -2.19
CA ASP A 364 12.14 24.77 -3.27
C ASP A 364 12.41 23.33 -2.81
N CYS A 365 11.44 22.74 -2.11
CA CYS A 365 11.47 21.34 -1.74
C CYS A 365 10.67 20.46 -2.70
N THR A 366 11.24 19.31 -3.04
CA THR A 366 10.58 18.27 -3.84
C THR A 366 10.66 16.93 -3.12
N VAL A 367 9.57 16.17 -3.15
CA VAL A 367 9.53 14.80 -2.63
C VAL A 367 9.14 13.82 -3.73
N ALA A 368 10.00 12.84 -3.98
CA ALA A 368 9.76 11.71 -4.87
C ALA A 368 9.59 10.45 -4.00
N ASP A 369 8.36 10.00 -3.79
CA ASP A 369 8.01 8.97 -2.82
C ASP A 369 7.26 7.78 -3.42
N LYS A 370 7.17 6.73 -2.62
CA LYS A 370 6.31 5.56 -2.84
C LYS A 370 5.66 5.16 -1.52
N VAL A 371 4.33 5.21 -1.50
CA VAL A 371 3.56 4.76 -0.34
C VAL A 371 3.33 3.25 -0.33
N GLY A 372 3.08 2.71 0.85
CA GLY A 372 2.50 1.39 1.08
C GLY A 372 1.36 1.46 2.07
N PHE A 373 0.21 0.88 1.75
CA PHE A 373 -0.91 0.74 2.68
C PHE A 373 -1.55 -0.65 2.55
N ARG A 374 -1.66 -1.36 3.67
CA ARG A 374 -2.32 -2.68 3.75
C ARG A 374 -2.67 -2.99 5.20
N ASP A 375 -3.95 -3.23 5.47
CA ASP A 375 -4.45 -3.48 6.82
C ASP A 375 -4.01 -2.37 7.81
N GLU A 376 -3.23 -2.72 8.82
CA GLU A 376 -2.63 -1.82 9.83
C GLU A 376 -1.35 -1.11 9.36
N TYR A 377 -0.73 -1.58 8.27
CA TYR A 377 0.55 -1.07 7.78
C TYR A 377 0.34 0.17 6.93
N LEU A 378 0.94 1.28 7.34
CA LEU A 378 1.10 2.50 6.55
C LEU A 378 2.58 2.86 6.47
N HIS A 379 3.09 2.97 5.26
CA HIS A 379 4.50 3.19 4.97
C HIS A 379 4.63 4.29 3.94
N ASP A 380 5.70 5.06 4.06
CA ASP A 380 6.09 6.02 3.04
C ASP A 380 7.61 6.07 2.95
N ALA A 381 8.14 6.06 1.73
CA ALA A 381 9.56 6.13 1.48
C ALA A 381 9.83 7.02 0.28
N GLY A 382 10.74 7.98 0.40
CA GLY A 382 11.01 8.91 -0.69
C GLY A 382 12.32 9.67 -0.60
N ILE A 383 12.74 10.20 -1.74
CA ILE A 383 13.84 11.15 -1.88
C ILE A 383 13.27 12.54 -1.62
N VAL A 384 13.79 13.19 -0.59
CA VAL A 384 13.48 14.56 -0.19
C VAL A 384 14.62 15.45 -0.65
N THR A 385 14.39 16.31 -1.64
CA THR A 385 15.37 17.29 -2.12
C THR A 385 14.97 18.66 -1.61
N THR A 386 15.93 19.34 -0.97
CA THR A 386 15.77 20.64 -0.31
C THR A 386 16.93 21.56 -0.74
N PRO A 387 16.88 22.87 -0.42
CA PRO A 387 18.03 23.76 -0.61
C PRO A 387 19.28 23.34 0.19
N ASP A 388 19.08 22.70 1.35
CA ASP A 388 20.15 22.36 2.31
C ASP A 388 20.77 20.98 2.03
N GLY A 389 20.08 20.12 1.27
CA GLY A 389 20.57 18.79 0.95
C GLY A 389 19.52 17.90 0.29
N SER A 390 19.92 16.66 -0.02
CA SER A 390 18.98 15.61 -0.44
C SER A 390 19.08 14.44 0.51
N TYR A 391 17.94 13.90 0.90
CA TYR A 391 17.83 12.84 1.90
C TYR A 391 16.91 11.72 1.41
N ALA A 392 17.22 10.46 1.72
CA ALA A 392 16.24 9.39 1.62
C ALA A 392 15.53 9.24 2.97
N PHE A 393 14.22 9.38 2.99
CA PHE A 393 13.38 9.10 4.15
C PHE A 393 12.65 7.78 3.90
N ALA A 394 12.74 6.84 4.83
CA ALA A 394 11.91 5.63 4.84
C ALA A 394 11.26 5.49 6.22
N ILE A 395 9.93 5.59 6.26
CA ILE A 395 9.12 5.51 7.49
C ILE A 395 8.14 4.35 7.32
N MET A 396 8.32 3.30 8.12
CA MET A 396 7.46 2.13 8.14
C MET A 396 6.72 2.07 9.46
N THR A 397 5.38 1.94 9.44
CA THR A 397 4.56 1.87 10.65
C THR A 397 3.54 0.74 10.61
N SER A 398 3.13 0.25 11.78
CA SER A 398 1.92 -0.55 12.00
C SER A 398 1.04 0.11 13.05
N GLY A 399 -0.25 0.26 12.78
CA GLY A 399 -1.20 0.89 13.71
C GLY A 399 -1.16 2.42 13.73
N SER A 400 -0.61 3.06 12.68
CA SER A 400 -0.45 4.53 12.62
C SER A 400 -1.41 5.22 11.64
N SER A 401 -1.14 6.48 11.31
CA SER A 401 -1.92 7.30 10.37
C SER A 401 -1.04 8.15 9.45
N TRP A 402 -1.56 8.53 8.28
CA TRP A 402 -0.86 9.47 7.38
C TRP A 402 -0.52 10.80 8.05
N ALA A 403 -1.40 11.30 8.92
CA ALA A 403 -1.14 12.52 9.68
C ALA A 403 0.05 12.38 10.65
N ALA A 404 0.23 11.21 11.25
CA ALA A 404 1.40 10.91 12.08
C ALA A 404 2.67 10.83 11.23
N ILE A 405 2.64 10.13 10.09
CA ILE A 405 3.77 10.07 9.14
C ILE A 405 4.16 11.46 8.64
N ALA A 406 3.20 12.33 8.32
CA ALA A 406 3.47 13.71 7.92
C ALA A 406 4.12 14.52 9.05
N LYS A 407 3.60 14.45 10.29
CA LYS A 407 4.20 15.11 11.46
C LYS A 407 5.62 14.62 11.73
N ALA A 408 5.83 13.31 11.66
CA ALA A 408 7.13 12.66 11.79
C ALA A 408 8.12 13.16 10.75
N SER A 409 7.68 13.26 9.50
CA SER A 409 8.52 13.76 8.40
C SER A 409 8.89 15.23 8.56
N ALA A 410 7.97 16.05 9.08
CA ALA A 410 8.27 17.44 9.43
C ALA A 410 9.27 17.55 10.60
N ALA A 411 9.22 16.63 11.58
CA ALA A 411 10.19 16.57 12.67
C ALA A 411 11.57 16.14 12.17
N LEU A 412 11.64 15.06 11.37
CA LEU A 412 12.87 14.58 10.75
C LEU A 412 13.52 15.64 9.86
N TYR A 413 12.73 16.35 9.04
CA TYR A 413 13.22 17.46 8.21
C TYR A 413 13.95 18.51 9.05
N ARG A 414 13.36 18.96 10.18
CA ARG A 414 13.99 19.96 11.07
C ARG A 414 15.26 19.47 11.75
N LEU A 415 15.46 18.16 11.86
CA LEU A 415 16.67 17.59 12.44
C LEU A 415 17.82 17.56 11.42
N VAL A 416 17.51 17.23 10.16
CA VAL A 416 18.52 17.00 9.13
C VAL A 416 18.82 18.22 8.25
N SER A 417 17.85 19.14 8.09
CA SER A 417 18.00 20.37 7.27
C SER A 417 18.46 21.56 8.10
#